data_AF-A0A8J7E9H1-F1
#
_entry.id   AF-A0A8J7E9H1-F1
#
_cell.length_a   1.000
_cell.length_b   1.000
_cell.length_c   1.000
_cell.angle_alpha   90.00
_cell.angle_beta   90.00
_cell.angle_gamma   90.00
#
_symmetry.space_group_name_H-M   'P 1'
#
loop_
_entity.id
_entity.type
_entity.pdbx_description
1 polymer ?
#
loop_
_entity_poly.entity_id
_entity_poly.type
_entity_poly.pdbx_seq_one_letter_code
_entity_poly.pdbx_strand_id
1 'polypeptide(L)' 'MLFATAELAIRSPRSRLFAAYRRGRAAQFDPDVWQPENLWERSLAEVQGIFGLEETELYGA' A
#
# COMPACT_ATOMS: atom_id res chain seq x y z
N MET A 1 -13.97 -18.07 -19.57
CA MET A 1 -14.42 -16.66 -19.49
C MET A 1 -14.66 -16.18 -18.04
N LEU A 2 -14.17 -16.88 -16.99
CA LEU A 2 -14.33 -16.50 -15.58
C LEU A 2 -13.16 -15.65 -15.02
N PHE A 3 -11.98 -15.72 -15.65
CA PHE A 3 -10.79 -15.01 -15.18
C PHE A 3 -10.81 -13.50 -15.48
N ALA A 4 -11.36 -13.10 -16.64
CA ALA A 4 -11.39 -11.69 -17.06
C ALA A 4 -12.25 -10.81 -16.14
N THR A 5 -13.34 -11.35 -15.57
CA THR A 5 -14.21 -10.62 -14.63
C THR A 5 -13.56 -10.41 -13.27
N ALA A 6 -12.75 -11.34 -12.78
CA ALA A 6 -11.99 -11.20 -11.54
C ALA A 6 -10.86 -10.16 -11.68
N GLU A 7 -10.12 -10.19 -12.79
CA GLU A 7 -9.08 -9.19 -13.06
C GLU A 7 -9.64 -7.76 -13.22
N LEU A 8 -10.78 -7.61 -13.91
CA LEU A 8 -11.45 -6.31 -14.01
C LEU A 8 -11.97 -5.83 -12.65
N ALA A 9 -12.46 -6.74 -11.80
CA ALA A 9 -12.89 -6.39 -10.45
C ALA A 9 -11.72 -5.87 -9.62
N ILE A 10 -10.53 -6.47 -9.72
CA ILE A 10 -9.30 -6.00 -9.03
C ILE A 10 -8.87 -4.61 -9.53
N ARG A 11 -9.03 -4.33 -10.84
CA ARG A 11 -8.64 -3.05 -11.46
C ARG A 11 -9.69 -1.94 -11.35
N SER A 12 -10.89 -2.24 -10.84
CA SER A 12 -11.94 -1.23 -10.69
C SER A 12 -11.50 -0.10 -9.74
N PRO A 13 -11.95 1.16 -9.97
CA PRO A 13 -11.63 2.26 -9.06
C PRO A 13 -12.01 1.96 -7.60
N ARG A 14 -13.14 1.27 -7.39
CA ARG A 14 -13.60 0.84 -6.06
C ARG A 14 -12.59 -0.10 -5.38
N SER A 15 -12.09 -1.09 -6.10
CA SER A 15 -11.11 -2.04 -5.54
C SER A 15 -9.78 -1.38 -5.22
N ARG A 16 -9.31 -0.45 -6.06
CA ARG A 16 -8.11 0.33 -5.78
C ARG A 16 -8.28 1.21 -4.54
N LEU A 17 -9.42 1.88 -4.41
CA LEU A 17 -9.73 2.70 -3.23
C LEU A 17 -9.79 1.86 -1.97
N PHE A 18 -10.46 0.70 -2.02
CA PHE A 18 -10.56 -0.20 -0.88
C PHE A 18 -9.20 -0.79 -0.49
N ALA A 19 -8.36 -1.14 -1.48
CA ALA A 19 -6.99 -1.60 -1.22
C ALA A 19 -6.13 -0.49 -0.58
N ALA A 20 -6.22 0.75 -1.07
CA ALA A 20 -5.55 1.90 -0.47
C ALA A 20 -6.02 2.17 0.97
N TYR A 21 -7.33 2.09 1.22
CA TYR A 21 -7.89 2.21 2.57
C TYR A 21 -7.36 1.13 3.52
N ARG A 22 -7.38 -0.14 3.09
CA ARG A 22 -6.86 -1.25 3.90
C ARG A 22 -5.38 -1.08 4.24
N ARG A 23 -4.57 -0.68 3.25
CA ARG A 23 -3.15 -0.40 3.45
C ARG A 23 -2.93 0.77 4.41
N GLY A 24 -3.63 1.89 4.23
CA GLY A 24 -3.53 3.05 5.12
C GLY A 24 -3.98 2.75 6.56
N ARG A 25 -5.03 1.94 6.74
CA ARG A 25 -5.50 1.47 8.05
C ARG A 25 -4.51 0.58 8.80
N ALA A 26 -3.63 -0.12 8.09
CA ALA A 26 -2.62 -1.00 8.66
C ALA A 26 -1.25 -0.31 8.79
N ALA A 27 -1.09 0.89 8.21
CA ALA A 27 0.16 1.62 8.23
C ALA A 27 0.45 2.14 9.64
N GLN A 28 1.73 2.10 10.02
CA GLN A 28 2.23 2.67 11.28
C GLN A 28 2.51 4.16 11.12
N PHE A 29 1.47 4.92 10.75
CA PHE A 29 1.57 6.34 10.41
C PHE A 29 0.76 7.19 11.38
N ASP A 30 1.43 8.09 12.09
CA ASP A 30 0.82 9.11 12.93
C ASP A 30 1.04 10.50 12.31
N PRO A 31 -0.01 11.17 11.80
CA PRO A 31 0.12 12.47 11.15
C PRO A 31 0.52 13.58 12.12
N ASP A 32 0.24 13.47 13.41
CA ASP A 32 0.47 14.54 14.38
C ASP A 32 1.94 14.69 14.74
N VAL A 33 2.74 13.64 14.51
CA VAL A 33 4.19 13.61 14.77
C VAL A 33 5.02 13.44 13.50
N TRP A 34 4.39 13.48 12.33
CA TRP A 34 5.06 13.19 11.06
C TRP A 34 6.07 14.27 10.68
N GLN A 35 7.33 13.85 10.51
CA GLN A 35 8.46 14.69 10.10
C GLN A 35 9.14 14.03 8.88
N PRO A 36 8.65 14.29 7.65
CA PRO A 36 9.16 13.64 6.43
C PRO A 36 10.64 13.91 6.16
N GLU A 37 11.18 15.05 6.60
CA GLU A 37 12.58 15.44 6.46
C GLU A 37 13.56 14.44 7.09
N ASN A 38 13.15 13.73 8.14
CA ASN A 38 13.97 12.70 8.79
C ASN A 38 14.13 11.42 7.95
N LEU A 39 13.45 11.36 6.79
CA LEU A 39 13.37 10.18 5.92
C LEU A 39 13.93 10.43 4.51
N TRP A 40 14.29 11.66 4.14
CA TRP A 40 14.67 12.00 2.76
C TRP A 40 15.92 11.26 2.26
N GLU A 41 16.86 11.00 3.14
CA GLU A 41 18.11 10.29 2.81
C GLU A 41 17.95 8.76 2.83
N ARG A 42 16.78 8.24 3.22
CA ARG A 42 16.50 6.80 3.31
C ARG A 42 16.02 6.27 1.98
N SER A 43 16.31 5.00 1.72
CA SER A 43 15.73 4.29 0.58
C SER A 43 14.23 4.09 0.75
N LEU A 44 13.52 3.92 -0.37
CA LEU A 44 12.09 3.65 -0.36
C LEU A 44 11.75 2.38 0.44
N ALA A 45 12.58 1.33 0.34
CA ALA A 45 12.39 0.09 1.08
C ALA A 45 12.45 0.29 2.60
N GLU A 46 13.42 1.09 3.08
CA GLU A 46 13.52 1.43 4.50
C GLU A 46 12.32 2.24 4.97
N VAL A 47 11.87 3.21 4.18
CA VAL A 47 10.67 4.01 4.49
C VAL A 47 9.42 3.14 4.52
N GLN A 48 9.27 2.20 3.59
CA GLN A 48 8.18 1.24 3.58
C GLN A 48 8.19 0.34 4.81
N GLY A 49 9.37 -0.15 5.23
CA GLY A 49 9.53 -0.92 6.46
C GLY A 49 9.11 -0.16 7.71
N ILE A 50 9.51 1.12 7.83
CA ILE A 50 9.15 2.00 8.95
C ILE A 50 7.62 2.13 9.09
N PHE A 51 6.91 2.29 7.98
CA PHE A 51 5.46 2.47 7.99
C PHE A 51 4.66 1.17 7.89
N GLY A 52 5.30 0.00 7.91
CA GLY A 52 4.63 -1.30 7.74
C GLY A 52 3.94 -1.44 6.38
N LEU A 53 4.51 -0.81 5.35
CA LEU A 53 4.01 -0.79 3.97
C LEU A 53 4.75 -1.79 3.05
N GLU A 54 5.51 -2.72 3.62
CA GLU A 54 6.18 -3.77 2.86
C GLU A 54 5.13 -4.49 2.00
N GLU A 55 5.34 -4.44 0.69
CA GLU A 55 4.46 -5.06 -0.28
C GLU A 55 4.61 -6.57 -0.12
N THR A 56 3.76 -7.20 0.69
CA THR A 56 3.62 -8.65 0.66
C THR A 56 3.10 -8.98 -0.73
N GLU A 57 3.93 -9.63 -1.55
CA GLU A 57 3.61 -10.11 -2.88
C GLU A 57 2.22 -10.78 -2.89
N LEU A 58 1.20 -10.04 -3.31
CA LEU A 58 -0.11 -10.58 -3.71
C LEU A 58 -0.32 -10.36 -5.21
N TYR A 59 0.77 -10.47 -5.97
CA TYR A 59 0.78 -10.69 -7.41
C TYR A 59 1.79 -11.79 -7.74
N GLY A 60 1.47 -13.00 -7.30
CA GLY A 60 2.24 -14.21 -7.55
C GLY A 60 1.35 -15.45 -7.45
N ALA A 61 0.37 -15.57 -8.36
CA ALA A 61 -0.30 -16.82 -8.78
C ALA A 61 -1.33 -16.51 -9.87
#